data_AF-A0A521LLJ9-F1
#
_entry.id   AF-A0A521LLJ9-F1
#
_cell.length_a   1.000
_cell.length_b   1.000
_cell.length_c   1.000
_cell.angle_alpha   90.00
_cell.angle_beta   90.00
_cell.angle_gamma   90.00
#
_symmetry.space_group_name_H-M   'P 1'
#
loop_
_entity.id
_entity.type
_entity.pdbx_description
1 polymer ?
#
loop_
_entity_poly.entity_id
_entity_poly.type
_entity_poly.pdbx_seq_one_letter_code
_entity_poly.pdbx_strand_id
1 'polypeptide(L)'
;MLSLASTLVARAARLIQAAYEEPALWTISVHGRVVGSLVCEAGAWRLSWFNGADPRLAAHAGPLDGDIDALADTLSARIGAPVRLESLPV
;
A
#
# COMPACT_ATOMS: atom_id res chain seq x y z
N MET A 1 12.20 -15.00 -36.11
CA MET A 1 10.86 -14.39 -35.90
C MET A 1 10.17 -14.82 -34.61
N LEU A 2 10.35 -16.07 -34.11
CA LEU A 2 9.78 -16.51 -32.82
C LEU A 2 10.16 -15.62 -31.62
N SER A 3 11.38 -15.07 -31.59
CA SER A 3 11.85 -14.26 -30.46
C SER A 3 11.04 -13.00 -30.20
N LEU A 4 10.54 -12.33 -31.24
CA LEU A 4 9.83 -11.04 -31.12
C LEU A 4 8.38 -11.25 -30.65
N ALA A 5 7.76 -12.34 -31.10
CA ALA A 5 6.46 -12.79 -30.62
C ALA A 5 6.51 -13.14 -29.13
N SER A 6 7.56 -13.83 -28.68
CA SER A 6 7.74 -14.18 -27.26
C SER A 6 7.93 -12.94 -26.37
N THR A 7 8.69 -11.92 -26.80
CA THR A 7 8.82 -10.67 -26.04
C THR A 7 7.52 -9.87 -26.00
N LEU A 8 6.76 -9.85 -27.10
CA LEU A 8 5.47 -9.15 -27.15
C LEU A 8 4.46 -9.82 -26.21
N VAL A 9 4.38 -11.16 -26.22
CA VAL A 9 3.49 -11.92 -25.33
C VAL A 9 3.89 -11.75 -23.86
N ALA A 10 5.18 -11.78 -23.53
CA ALA A 10 5.64 -11.56 -22.16
C ALA A 10 5.33 -10.13 -21.67
N ARG A 11 5.47 -9.13 -22.54
CA ARG A 11 5.15 -7.74 -22.22
C ARG A 11 3.64 -7.52 -22.10
N ALA A 12 2.86 -8.12 -22.99
CA ALA A 12 1.39 -8.12 -22.91
C ALA A 12 0.91 -8.82 -21.65
N ALA A 13 1.47 -9.97 -21.28
CA ALA A 13 1.13 -10.68 -20.05
C ALA A 13 1.43 -9.85 -18.79
N ARG A 14 2.55 -9.12 -18.75
CA ARG A 14 2.85 -8.18 -17.65
C ARG A 14 1.92 -6.98 -17.62
N LEU A 15 1.58 -6.40 -18.78
CA LEU A 15 0.62 -5.29 -18.87
C LEU A 15 -0.78 -5.72 -18.43
N ILE A 16 -1.18 -6.93 -18.81
CA ILE A 16 -2.45 -7.54 -18.41
C ILE A 16 -2.42 -7.82 -16.91
N GLN A 17 -1.40 -8.47 -16.36
CA GLN A 17 -1.29 -8.68 -14.90
C GLN A 17 -1.33 -7.37 -14.11
N ALA A 18 -0.61 -6.34 -14.56
CA ALA A 18 -0.64 -5.01 -13.94
C ALA A 18 -2.02 -4.33 -14.06
N ALA A 19 -2.85 -4.72 -15.01
CA ALA A 19 -4.23 -4.26 -15.16
C ALA A 19 -5.25 -5.10 -14.37
N TYR A 20 -4.85 -6.28 -13.87
CA TYR A 20 -5.72 -7.20 -13.12
C TYR A 20 -5.59 -7.06 -11.59
N GLU A 21 -4.57 -6.38 -11.09
CA GLU A 21 -4.57 -5.92 -9.69
C GLU A 21 -5.35 -4.62 -9.63
N GLU A 22 -6.64 -4.71 -9.27
CA GLU A 22 -7.43 -3.52 -8.95
C GLU A 22 -6.68 -2.70 -7.90
N PRO A 23 -6.59 -1.37 -8.06
CA PRO A 23 -5.88 -0.52 -7.12
C PRO A 23 -6.51 -0.71 -5.75
N ALA A 24 -5.73 -1.12 -4.76
CA ALA A 24 -6.22 -1.32 -3.41
C ALA A 24 -5.85 -0.11 -2.55
N LEU A 25 -6.84 0.45 -1.86
CA LEU A 25 -6.70 1.64 -1.03
C LEU A 25 -7.15 1.31 0.40
N TRP A 26 -6.30 1.67 1.36
CA TRP A 26 -6.63 1.62 2.78
C TRP A 26 -6.54 3.01 3.41
N THR A 27 -7.49 3.32 4.29
CA THR A 27 -7.36 4.45 5.22
C THR A 27 -6.61 3.99 6.46
N ILE A 28 -5.72 4.86 6.98
CA ILE A 28 -5.00 4.62 8.23
C ILE A 28 -5.63 5.49 9.29
N SER A 29 -6.19 4.89 10.33
CA SER A 29 -6.83 5.61 11.43
C SER A 29 -6.18 5.34 12.78
N VAL A 30 -6.14 6.38 13.62
CA VAL A 30 -5.63 6.36 14.99
C VAL A 30 -6.62 7.09 15.87
N HIS A 31 -7.06 6.45 16.97
CA HIS A 31 -8.12 7.00 17.83
C HIS A 31 -9.39 7.42 17.06
N GLY A 32 -9.75 6.68 16.01
CA GLY A 32 -10.93 6.98 15.17
C GLY A 32 -10.76 8.14 14.19
N ARG A 33 -9.58 8.77 14.12
CA ARG A 33 -9.26 9.81 13.13
C ARG A 33 -8.42 9.22 12.00
N VAL A 34 -8.80 9.47 10.75
CA VAL A 34 -7.98 9.14 9.58
C VAL A 34 -6.76 10.08 9.53
N VAL A 35 -5.57 9.50 9.50
CA VAL A 35 -4.27 10.20 9.54
C VAL A 35 -3.40 9.93 8.31
N GLY A 36 -3.78 8.99 7.45
CA GLY A 36 -3.04 8.69 6.23
C GLY A 36 -3.75 7.68 5.35
N SER A 37 -3.06 7.27 4.30
CA SER A 37 -3.51 6.24 3.37
C SER A 37 -2.36 5.35 2.93
N LEU A 38 -2.72 4.11 2.60
CA LEU A 38 -1.84 3.15 1.95
C LEU A 38 -2.49 2.79 0.61
N VAL A 39 -1.72 2.82 -0.46
CA VAL A 39 -2.17 2.44 -1.81
C VAL A 39 -1.26 1.35 -2.34
N CYS A 40 -1.84 0.31 -2.93
CA CYS A 40 -1.16 -0.63 -3.80
C CYS A 40 -1.67 -0.42 -5.23
N GLU A 41 -0.77 -0.03 -6.14
CA GLU A 41 -1.08 0.21 -7.55
C GLU A 41 0.02 -0.43 -8.41
N ALA A 42 -0.36 -1.33 -9.31
CA ALA A 42 0.57 -2.08 -10.18
C ALA A 42 1.74 -2.72 -9.41
N GLY A 43 1.44 -3.35 -8.26
CA GLY A 43 2.42 -3.97 -7.36
C GLY A 43 3.31 -3.00 -6.58
N ALA A 44 3.12 -1.68 -6.70
CA ALA A 44 3.86 -0.68 -5.96
C ALA A 44 3.05 -0.16 -4.76
N TRP A 45 3.66 -0.23 -3.58
CA TRP A 45 3.07 0.26 -2.34
C TRP A 45 3.50 1.70 -2.05
N ARG A 46 2.53 2.55 -1.72
CA ARG A 46 2.76 3.94 -1.37
C ARG A 46 2.01 4.32 -0.11
N LEU A 47 2.76 4.79 0.88
CA LEU A 47 2.26 5.32 2.14
C LEU A 47 2.23 6.85 2.08
N SER A 48 1.10 7.44 2.46
CA SER A 48 0.91 8.90 2.51
C SER A 48 0.33 9.32 3.86
N TRP A 49 0.78 10.45 4.38
CA TRP A 49 0.32 10.99 5.66
C TRP A 49 -0.42 12.31 5.46
N PHE A 50 -1.51 12.49 6.19
CA PHE A 50 -2.27 13.73 6.20
C PHE A 50 -1.72 14.73 7.22
N ASN A 51 -2.11 16.00 7.08
CA ASN A 51 -1.68 17.05 7.99
C ASN A 51 -2.09 16.74 9.45
N GLY A 52 -1.10 16.84 10.33
CA GLY A 52 -1.27 16.56 11.76
C GLY A 52 -1.23 15.07 12.12
N ALA A 53 -0.74 14.19 11.22
CA ALA A 53 -0.32 12.86 11.60
C ALA A 53 0.81 12.92 12.65
N ASP A 54 0.86 11.95 13.57
CA ASP A 54 1.92 11.86 14.56
C ASP A 54 3.29 11.79 13.84
N PRO A 55 4.28 12.65 14.19
CA PRO A 55 5.59 12.65 13.53
C PRO A 55 6.29 11.29 13.55
N ARG A 56 5.99 10.44 14.54
CA ARG A 56 6.52 9.07 14.62
C ARG A 56 5.99 8.19 13.49
N LEU A 57 4.73 8.38 13.06
CA LEU A 57 4.18 7.72 11.87
C LEU A 57 4.86 8.23 10.61
N ALA A 58 5.00 9.56 10.48
CA ALA A 58 5.65 10.18 9.33
C ALA A 58 7.11 9.74 9.14
N ALA A 59 7.79 9.39 10.23
CA ALA A 59 9.15 8.84 10.23
C ALA A 59 9.22 7.32 9.96
N HIS A 60 8.10 6.67 9.59
CA HIS A 60 8.13 5.27 9.19
C HIS A 60 8.86 5.12 7.84
N ALA A 61 9.94 4.33 7.85
CA ALA A 61 10.74 3.97 6.68
C ALA A 61 10.91 2.45 6.56
N GLY A 62 9.99 1.69 7.17
CA GLY A 62 9.96 0.24 7.10
C GLY A 62 9.47 -0.28 5.75
N PRO A 63 9.57 -1.59 5.51
CA PRO A 63 9.04 -2.21 4.29
C PRO A 63 7.52 -2.05 4.20
N LEU A 64 7.04 -1.91 2.97
CA LEU A 64 5.62 -1.98 2.59
C LEU A 64 5.47 -3.16 1.64
N ASP A 65 5.40 -4.36 2.19
CA ASP A 65 5.39 -5.63 1.47
C ASP A 65 3.98 -6.24 1.31
N GLY A 66 2.96 -5.48 1.71
CA GLY A 66 1.55 -5.85 1.57
C GLY A 66 0.98 -6.66 2.73
N ASP A 67 1.76 -6.91 3.78
CA ASP A 67 1.23 -7.39 5.05
C ASP A 67 0.59 -6.23 5.82
N ILE A 68 -0.70 -6.03 5.58
CA ILE A 68 -1.49 -4.94 6.15
C ILE A 68 -1.55 -5.03 7.68
N ASP A 69 -1.67 -6.24 8.22
CA ASP A 69 -1.79 -6.48 9.67
C ASP A 69 -0.44 -6.23 10.36
N ALA A 70 0.66 -6.73 9.80
CA ALA A 70 2.00 -6.47 10.34
C ALA A 70 2.37 -4.98 10.28
N LEU A 71 1.94 -4.26 9.24
CA LEU A 71 2.11 -2.82 9.16
C LEU A 71 1.31 -2.11 10.25
N ALA A 72 0.05 -2.50 10.47
CA ALA A 72 -0.79 -1.95 11.54
C ALA A 72 -0.14 -2.14 12.92
N ASP A 73 0.39 -3.33 13.20
CA ASP A 73 1.09 -3.64 14.45
C ASP A 73 2.36 -2.81 14.62
N THR A 74 3.17 -2.70 13.56
CA THR A 74 4.42 -1.91 13.57
C THR A 74 4.13 -0.44 13.86
N LEU A 75 3.13 0.14 13.20
CA LEU A 75 2.73 1.52 13.42
C LEU A 75 2.15 1.70 14.83
N SER A 76 1.33 0.75 15.31
CA SER A 76 0.74 0.77 16.65
C SER A 76 1.79 0.77 17.75
N ALA A 77 2.76 -0.14 17.66
CA ALA A 77 3.88 -0.22 18.59
C ALA A 77 4.68 1.09 18.63
N ARG A 78 4.85 1.74 17.47
CA ARG A 78 5.61 2.98 17.36
C ARG A 78 4.92 4.17 18.03
N ILE A 79 3.60 4.28 17.92
CA ILE A 79 2.86 5.40 18.52
C ILE A 79 2.35 5.11 19.93
N GLY A 80 2.34 3.84 20.37
CA GLY A 80 1.79 3.42 21.65
C GLY A 80 0.27 3.46 21.69
N ALA A 81 -0.38 3.37 20.53
CA ALA A 81 -1.84 3.41 20.37
C ALA A 81 -2.27 2.54 19.18
N PRO A 82 -3.49 1.97 19.20
CA PRO A 82 -3.96 1.15 18.09
C PRO A 82 -4.07 1.96 16.79
N VAL A 83 -3.47 1.41 15.73
CA VAL A 83 -3.59 1.85 14.34
C VAL A 83 -4.47 0.86 13.61
N ARG A 84 -5.44 1.35 12.84
CA ARG A 84 -6.31 0.53 12.00
C ARG A 84 -6.10 0.86 10.53
N LEU A 85 -6.00 -0.17 9.70
CA LEU A 85 -5.99 -0.06 8.24
C LEU A 85 -7.31 -0.62 7.73
N GLU A 86 -8.14 0.23 7.13
CA GLU A 86 -9.47 -0.16 6.64
C GLU A 86 -9.49 -0.05 5.12
N SER A 87 -9.78 -1.16 4.44
CA SER A 87 -9.89 -1.19 2.98
C SER A 87 -11.09 -0.37 2.55
N LEU A 88 -10.89 0.49 1.56
CA LEU A 88 -11.98 1.16 0.87
C LEU A 88 -12.34 0.37 -0.39
N PRO A 89 -13.64 0.24 -0.71
CA PRO A 89 -14.05 -0.22 -2.03
C PRO A 89 -13.60 0.82 -3.06
N VAL A 90 -12.94 0.35 -4.13
CA VAL A 90 -12.57 1.15 -5.31
C VAL A 90 -13.60 1.01 -6.42
#